data_AF-A3ZTY9-F1
#
_entry.id   AF-A3ZTY9-F1
#
_cell.length_a   1.000
_cell.length_b   1.000
_cell.length_c   1.000
_cell.angle_alpha   90.00
_cell.angle_beta   90.00
_cell.angle_gamma   90.00
#
_symmetry.space_group_name_H-M   'P 1'
#
loop_
_entity.id
_entity.type
_entity.pdbx_description
1 polymer ?
#
loop_
_entity_poly.entity_id
_entity_poly.type
_entity_poly.pdbx_seq_one_letter_code
_entity_poly.pdbx_strand_id
1 'polypeptide(L)'
;MSRAGGLRKPIMMINDGSIGRGFAPPTLRGSPQYLARLEDIQPNGSRSYRFWQRGGGYDRNLSSTPEVHRKLRYIHENPVRRGLVQRTIDWRWSSALAWETGTDEPLSLDRTSFPPPTFLDEDLSSDLLR
;
A
#
# COMPACT_ATOMS: atom_id res chain seq x y z
N MET A 1 -40.15 6.63 22.41
CA MET A 1 -38.73 6.52 22.86
C MET A 1 -37.93 5.97 21.70
N SER A 2 -37.32 6.85 20.90
CA SER A 2 -36.58 6.50 19.69
C SER A 2 -35.10 6.34 20.05
N ARG A 3 -34.51 5.16 19.77
CA ARG A 3 -33.08 4.92 19.93
C ARG A 3 -32.36 5.27 18.63
N ALA A 4 -31.36 6.13 18.78
CA ALA A 4 -30.54 6.71 17.72
C ALA A 4 -29.87 5.64 16.84
N GLY A 5 -29.99 5.84 15.53
CA GLY A 5 -29.27 5.08 14.51
C GLY A 5 -27.78 5.41 14.54
N GLY A 6 -26.97 4.38 14.77
CA GLY A 6 -25.53 4.44 14.53
C GLY A 6 -25.27 4.34 13.04
N LEU A 7 -24.77 5.43 12.44
CA LEU A 7 -24.22 5.42 11.08
C LEU A 7 -23.05 4.43 11.03
N ARG A 8 -23.28 3.25 10.47
CA ARG A 8 -22.20 2.41 9.96
C ARG A 8 -21.63 3.12 8.73
N LYS A 9 -20.47 3.75 8.87
CA LYS A 9 -19.72 4.25 7.72
C LYS A 9 -19.48 3.06 6.78
N PRO A 10 -19.85 3.15 5.49
CA PRO A 10 -19.55 2.10 4.54
C PRO A 10 -18.04 2.14 4.31
N ILE A 11 -17.30 1.21 4.92
CA ILE A 11 -16.01 0.82 4.39
C ILE A 11 -16.35 0.16 3.06
N MET A 12 -16.02 0.83 1.96
CA MET A 12 -16.04 0.25 0.63
C MET A 12 -14.98 -0.85 0.60
N MET A 13 -15.36 -2.03 1.09
CA MET A 13 -14.71 -3.26 0.69
C MET A 13 -15.11 -3.48 -0.77
N ILE A 14 -14.21 -3.16 -1.70
CA ILE A 14 -14.24 -3.84 -2.99
C ILE A 14 -13.72 -5.26 -2.72
N ASN A 15 -14.56 -6.09 -2.09
CA ASN A 15 -14.39 -7.53 -2.10
C ASN A 15 -15.28 -8.06 -3.23
N ASP A 16 -14.82 -7.80 -4.44
CA ASP A 16 -15.15 -8.61 -5.60
C ASP A 16 -14.57 -10.01 -5.32
N GLY A 17 -15.42 -10.96 -4.96
CA GLY A 17 -15.06 -12.35 -4.72
C GLY A 17 -14.66 -13.12 -5.99
N SER A 18 -14.20 -12.44 -7.05
CA SER A 18 -13.92 -13.01 -8.37
C SER A 18 -12.44 -12.93 -8.79
N ILE A 19 -11.62 -12.13 -8.13
CA ILE A 19 -10.18 -11.99 -8.47
C ILE A 19 -9.30 -13.23 -8.17
N GLY A 20 -9.89 -14.28 -7.59
CA GLY A 20 -9.22 -15.58 -7.38
C GLY A 20 -9.06 -16.44 -8.63
N ARG A 21 -9.82 -16.21 -9.71
CA ARG A 21 -9.77 -17.04 -10.92
C ARG A 21 -9.12 -16.29 -12.10
N GLY A 22 -7.82 -16.54 -12.27
CA GLY A 22 -7.16 -16.54 -13.57
C GLY A 22 -7.31 -15.25 -14.39
N PHE A 23 -7.00 -14.09 -13.83
CA PHE A 23 -6.77 -12.92 -14.67
C PHE A 23 -5.35 -13.01 -15.24
N ALA A 24 -5.22 -13.55 -16.46
CA ALA A 24 -4.04 -13.30 -17.27
C ALA A 24 -4.18 -11.88 -17.84
N PRO A 25 -3.36 -10.90 -17.42
CA PRO A 25 -3.48 -9.55 -17.95
C PRO A 25 -3.28 -9.56 -19.48
N PRO A 26 -4.03 -8.74 -20.25
CA PRO A 26 -3.95 -8.68 -21.73
C PRO A 26 -2.53 -8.48 -22.27
N THR A 27 -1.63 -7.94 -21.43
CA THR A 27 -0.24 -7.62 -21.71
C THR A 27 0.65 -8.84 -22.00
N LEU A 28 0.25 -10.06 -21.64
CA LEU A 28 1.10 -11.24 -21.82
C LEU A 28 1.19 -11.74 -23.27
N ARG A 29 0.30 -11.29 -24.17
CA ARG A 29 0.38 -11.62 -25.61
C ARG A 29 1.68 -11.13 -26.26
N GLY A 30 2.29 -10.07 -25.73
CA GLY A 30 3.50 -9.46 -26.32
C GLY A 30 4.82 -9.85 -25.66
N SER A 31 4.81 -10.67 -24.61
CA SER A 31 6.04 -11.02 -23.87
C SER A 31 5.94 -12.37 -23.13
N PRO A 32 5.89 -13.48 -23.88
CA PRO A 32 5.71 -14.83 -23.33
C PRO A 32 6.82 -15.26 -22.35
N GLN A 33 8.00 -14.64 -22.43
CA GLN A 33 9.12 -14.91 -21.52
C GLN A 33 8.81 -14.62 -20.04
N TYR A 34 7.82 -13.77 -19.74
CA TYR A 34 7.42 -13.49 -18.37
C TYR A 34 6.40 -14.49 -17.80
N LEU A 35 5.76 -15.31 -18.64
CA LEU A 35 4.75 -16.28 -18.20
C LEU A 35 5.32 -17.27 -17.18
N ALA A 36 6.55 -17.73 -17.39
CA ALA A 36 7.22 -18.63 -16.45
C ALA A 36 7.36 -18.03 -15.04
N ARG A 37 7.49 -16.70 -14.91
CA ARG A 37 7.56 -16.02 -13.60
C ARG A 37 6.21 -15.85 -12.93
N LEU A 38 5.13 -16.00 -13.68
CA LEU A 38 3.75 -15.90 -13.21
C LEU A 38 3.13 -17.28 -12.97
N GLU A 39 3.85 -18.37 -13.25
CA GLU A 39 3.36 -19.72 -13.05
C GLU A 39 3.19 -19.99 -11.55
N ASP A 40 1.98 -20.39 -11.19
CA ASP A 40 1.57 -20.71 -9.83
C ASP A 40 1.12 -22.18 -9.79
N ILE A 41 1.92 -23.01 -9.11
CA ILE A 41 1.66 -24.45 -8.96
C ILE A 41 0.92 -24.68 -7.65
N GLN A 42 -0.32 -25.16 -7.73
CA GLN A 42 -1.15 -25.45 -6.57
C GLN A 42 -0.71 -26.74 -5.88
N PRO A 43 -0.98 -26.90 -4.57
CA PRO A 43 -0.65 -28.13 -3.84
C PRO A 43 -1.26 -29.40 -4.46
N ASN A 44 -2.36 -29.25 -5.21
CA ASN A 44 -3.02 -30.34 -5.94
C ASN A 44 -2.41 -30.62 -7.33
N GLY A 45 -1.28 -29.97 -7.69
CA GLY A 45 -0.60 -30.11 -8.97
C GLY A 45 -1.18 -29.28 -10.12
N SER A 46 -2.29 -28.55 -9.90
CA SER A 46 -2.85 -27.65 -10.92
C SER A 46 -1.94 -26.45 -11.17
N ARG A 47 -1.79 -26.06 -12.43
CA ARG A 47 -0.97 -24.93 -12.87
C ARG A 47 -1.85 -23.79 -13.36
N SER A 48 -1.54 -22.58 -12.96
CA SER A 48 -2.22 -21.37 -13.43
C SER A 48 -1.24 -20.20 -13.52
N TYR A 49 -1.53 -19.21 -14.35
CA TYR A 49 -0.76 -17.96 -14.39
C TYR A 49 -1.45 -16.89 -13.57
N ARG A 50 -0.70 -16.18 -12.72
CA ARG A 50 -1.23 -15.17 -11.81
C ARG A 50 -0.29 -13.98 -11.74
N PHE A 51 -0.85 -12.78 -11.83
CA PHE A 51 -0.09 -11.56 -11.60
C PHE A 51 0.08 -11.26 -10.10
N TRP A 52 -0.96 -11.51 -9.32
CA TRP A 52 -0.97 -11.29 -7.87
C TRP A 52 -0.48 -12.51 -7.11
N GLN A 53 0.26 -12.27 -6.01
CA GLN A 53 0.68 -13.31 -5.08
C GLN A 53 -0.54 -13.97 -4.40
N ARG A 54 -0.36 -15.22 -3.94
CA ARG A 54 -1.40 -15.93 -3.17
C ARG A 54 -1.65 -15.24 -1.82
N GLY A 55 -2.90 -15.23 -1.39
CA GLY A 55 -3.33 -14.74 -0.07
C GLY A 55 -4.31 -13.57 -0.16
N GLY A 56 -4.70 -13.04 1.00
CA GLY A 56 -5.61 -11.88 1.13
C GLY A 56 -4.90 -10.52 1.11
N GLY A 57 -3.59 -10.49 0.85
CA GLY A 57 -2.75 -9.31 1.05
C GLY A 57 -2.23 -9.19 2.48
N TYR A 58 -1.70 -8.01 2.81
CA TYR A 58 -1.21 -7.68 4.15
C TYR A 58 -1.93 -6.44 4.67
N ASP A 59 -2.97 -6.66 5.46
CA ASP A 59 -3.77 -5.62 6.12
C ASP A 59 -3.38 -5.47 7.59
N ARG A 60 -3.32 -4.21 8.05
CA ARG A 60 -3.07 -3.86 9.45
C ARG A 60 -3.91 -2.66 9.85
N ASN A 61 -4.64 -2.80 10.95
CA ASN A 61 -5.32 -1.68 11.59
C ASN A 61 -4.26 -0.85 12.35
N LEU A 62 -4.23 0.46 12.06
CA LEU A 62 -3.42 1.44 12.80
C LEU A 62 -4.35 2.15 13.78
N SER A 63 -4.00 2.10 15.06
CA SER A 63 -4.90 2.54 16.15
C SER A 63 -4.42 3.80 16.87
N SER A 64 -3.21 4.27 16.56
CA SER A 64 -2.62 5.45 17.20
C SER A 64 -1.92 6.36 16.19
N THR A 65 -1.86 7.65 16.52
CA THR A 65 -1.12 8.66 15.73
C THR A 65 0.34 8.26 15.49
N PRO A 66 1.12 7.82 16.50
CA PRO A 66 2.51 7.43 16.27
C PRO A 66 2.66 6.21 15.35
N GLU A 67 1.69 5.29 15.35
CA GLU A 67 1.69 4.18 14.38
C GLU A 67 1.49 4.67 12.94
N VAL A 68 0.58 5.63 12.73
CA VAL A 68 0.32 6.23 11.42
C VAL A 68 1.58 6.91 10.88
N HIS A 69 2.22 7.75 11.68
CA HIS A 69 3.45 8.46 11.29
C HIS A 69 4.61 7.50 11.01
N ARG A 70 4.81 6.47 11.85
CA ARG A 70 5.83 5.43 11.60
C ARG A 70 5.59 4.67 10.31
N LYS A 71 4.33 4.34 9.99
CA LYS A 71 4.01 3.63 8.75
C LYS A 71 4.13 4.52 7.52
N LEU A 72 3.75 5.80 7.62
CA LEU A 72 3.96 6.77 6.55
C LEU A 72 5.45 6.86 6.20
N ARG A 73 6.32 7.06 7.20
CA ARG A 73 7.78 7.08 7.04
C ARG A 73 8.30 5.80 6.39
N TYR A 74 7.90 4.63 6.90
CA TYR A 74 8.28 3.34 6.32
C TYR A 74 7.93 3.26 4.83
N ILE A 75 6.72 3.68 4.44
CA ILE A 75 6.27 3.66 3.04
C ILE A 75 7.11 4.60 2.18
N HIS A 76 7.42 5.80 2.65
CA HIS A 76 8.27 6.78 1.92
C HIS A 76 9.72 6.30 1.77
N GLU A 77 10.26 5.58 2.75
CA GLU A 77 11.63 5.06 2.72
C GLU A 77 11.79 3.77 1.90
N ASN A 78 10.70 3.05 1.61
CA ASN A 78 10.77 1.77 0.89
C ASN A 78 11.50 1.84 -0.45
N PRO A 79 11.28 2.83 -1.33
CA PRO A 79 12.02 2.94 -2.59
C PRO A 79 13.53 3.07 -2.38
N VAL A 80 13.96 3.81 -1.35
CA VAL A 80 15.38 3.96 -1.00
C VAL A 80 15.96 2.67 -0.44
N ARG A 81 15.27 2.05 0.51
CA ARG A 81 15.68 0.75 1.10
C ARG A 81 15.78 -0.38 0.06
N ARG A 82 14.97 -0.31 -1.00
CA ARG A 82 14.99 -1.24 -2.14
C ARG A 82 16.05 -0.88 -3.18
N GLY A 83 16.77 0.24 -3.03
CA GLY A 83 17.78 0.72 -3.97
C GLY A 83 17.21 1.24 -5.30
N LEU A 84 15.93 1.63 -5.33
CA LEU A 84 15.28 2.13 -6.55
C LEU A 84 15.61 3.60 -6.82
N VAL A 85 15.81 4.38 -5.76
CA VAL A 85 16.17 5.81 -5.79
C VAL A 85 17.10 6.15 -4.62
N GLN A 86 17.81 7.26 -4.72
CA GLN A 86 18.72 7.72 -3.65
C GLN A 86 17.98 8.48 -2.54
N ARG A 87 16.92 9.23 -2.87
CA ARG A 87 16.12 9.99 -1.91
C ARG A 87 14.64 9.62 -2.03
N THR A 88 13.91 9.74 -0.92
CA THR A 88 12.47 9.42 -0.86
C THR A 88 11.65 10.24 -1.85
N ILE A 89 11.95 11.55 -1.96
CA ILE A 89 11.27 12.49 -2.85
C ILE A 89 11.48 12.21 -4.35
N ASP A 90 12.50 11.44 -4.72
CA ASP A 90 12.79 11.13 -6.13
C ASP A 90 11.85 10.03 -6.66
N TRP A 91 11.11 9.35 -5.79
CA TRP A 91 10.13 8.34 -6.19
C TRP A 91 8.77 8.96 -6.52
N ARG A 92 8.56 9.26 -7.81
CA ARG A 92 7.34 9.88 -8.36
C ARG A 92 6.03 9.18 -7.97
N TRP A 93 6.08 7.87 -7.69
CA TRP A 93 4.90 7.07 -7.36
C TRP A 93 4.68 6.93 -5.85
N SER A 94 5.10 7.94 -5.07
CA SER A 94 4.80 8.07 -3.64
C SER A 94 4.40 9.50 -3.30
N SER A 95 3.74 9.67 -2.15
CA SER A 95 3.40 10.97 -1.60
C SER A 95 4.57 11.71 -0.94
N ALA A 96 5.79 11.14 -0.92
CA ALA A 96 6.92 11.69 -0.19
C ALA A 96 7.23 13.14 -0.59
N LEU A 97 7.28 13.42 -1.91
CA LEU A 97 7.51 14.76 -2.44
C LEU A 97 6.45 15.77 -1.96
N ALA A 98 5.18 15.36 -1.96
CA ALA A 98 4.06 16.21 -1.58
C ALA A 98 4.05 16.52 -0.07
N TRP A 99 4.53 15.60 0.77
CA TRP A 99 4.71 15.84 2.20
C TRP A 99 5.91 16.74 2.50
N GLU A 100 7.00 16.60 1.74
CA GLU A 100 8.22 17.38 1.95
C GLU A 100 8.10 18.81 1.40
N THR A 101 7.53 18.98 0.22
CA THR A 101 7.55 20.25 -0.53
C THR A 101 6.20 20.95 -0.59
N GLY A 102 5.11 20.26 -0.24
CA GLY A 102 3.74 20.73 -0.46
C GLY A 102 3.28 20.62 -1.93
N THR A 103 4.11 20.09 -2.84
CA THR A 103 3.76 19.94 -4.26
C THR A 103 2.90 18.70 -4.49
N ASP A 104 1.68 18.91 -4.93
CA ASP A 104 0.66 17.86 -5.12
C ASP A 104 0.70 17.28 -6.55
N GLU A 105 1.71 16.45 -6.82
CA GLU A 105 1.85 15.71 -8.08
C GLU A 105 2.15 14.23 -7.86
N PRO A 106 1.64 13.30 -8.71
CA PRO A 106 0.74 13.55 -9.84
C PRO A 106 -0.73 13.74 -9.44
N LEU A 107 -1.06 13.60 -8.15
CA LEU A 107 -2.42 13.69 -7.61
C LEU A 107 -2.40 14.55 -6.34
N SER A 108 -3.49 15.28 -6.11
CA SER A 108 -3.66 16.08 -4.89
C SER A 108 -3.90 15.22 -3.65
N LEU A 109 -3.33 15.65 -2.54
CA LEU A 109 -3.40 14.95 -1.25
C LEU A 109 -4.32 15.69 -0.28
N ASP A 110 -5.41 15.03 0.10
CA ASP A 110 -6.20 15.48 1.25
C ASP A 110 -5.45 15.19 2.55
N ARG A 111 -5.04 16.25 3.23
CA ARG A 111 -4.31 16.19 4.51
C ARG A 111 -5.22 16.50 5.71
N THR A 112 -6.48 16.87 5.48
CA THR A 112 -7.40 17.38 6.51
C THR A 112 -7.67 16.36 7.61
N SER A 113 -7.71 15.08 7.23
CA SER A 113 -7.97 13.96 8.14
C SER A 113 -6.70 13.32 8.71
N PHE A 114 -5.51 13.79 8.31
CA PHE A 114 -4.26 13.21 8.77
C PHE A 114 -3.95 13.68 10.20
N PRO A 115 -3.69 12.76 11.14
CA PRO A 115 -3.53 13.13 12.55
C PRO A 115 -2.25 13.96 12.74
N PRO A 116 -2.33 15.13 13.41
CA PRO A 116 -1.15 15.94 13.69
C PRO A 116 -0.18 15.16 14.57
N PRO A 117 1.14 15.36 14.43
CA PRO A 117 2.10 14.73 15.32
C PRO A 117 1.80 15.12 16.78
N THR A 118 1.86 14.13 17.65
CA THR A 118 1.79 14.23 19.10
C THR A 118 3.18 14.45 19.68
N PHE A 119 3.29 14.97 20.91
CA PHE A 119 4.59 15.17 21.60
C PHE A 119 5.41 13.86 21.76
N LEU A 120 4.76 12.69 21.64
CA LEU A 120 5.41 11.37 21.63
C LEU A 120 6.09 11.04 20.28
N ASP A 121 5.89 11.87 19.25
CA ASP A 121 6.51 11.73 17.94
C ASP A 121 7.88 12.43 17.84
N GLU A 122 8.32 13.14 18.89
CA GLU A 122 9.67 13.77 18.94
C GLU A 122 10.80 12.74 18.88
N ASP A 123 10.55 11.48 19.27
CA ASP A 123 11.54 10.39 19.26
C ASP A 123 11.61 9.62 17.92
N LEU A 124 10.97 10.14 16.85
CA LEU A 124 11.03 9.53 15.52
C LEU A 124 12.35 9.79 14.77
N SER A 125 13.31 10.49 15.40
CA SER A 125 14.71 10.47 14.98
C SER A 125 15.46 9.43 15.81
N SER A 126 15.69 8.22 15.30
CA SER A 126 16.95 7.46 15.47
C SER A 126 16.85 5.97 15.13
N ASP A 127 15.82 5.24 15.57
CA ASP A 127 16.06 3.80 15.85
C ASP A 127 15.50 2.74 14.89
N LEU A 128 15.06 3.09 13.67
CA LEU A 128 14.73 2.09 12.63
C LEU A 128 15.83 1.89 11.57
N LEU A 129 17.05 2.36 11.84
CA LEU A 129 18.25 2.17 11.02
C LEU A 129 19.43 1.60 11.83
N ARG A 130 19.16 0.63 12.72
CA ARG A 130 20.19 -0.27 13.25
C ARG A 130 19.88 -1.71 12.88
#